data_AF-A0ABD2IWD7-F1
#
_entry.id   AF-A0ABD2IWD7-F1
#
_cell.length_a   1.000
_cell.length_b   1.000
_cell.length_c   1.000
_cell.angle_alpha   90.00
_cell.angle_beta   90.00
_cell.angle_gamma   90.00
#
_symmetry.space_group_name_H-M   'P 1'
#
loop_
_entity.id
_entity.type
_entity.pdbx_description
1 polymer ?
#
loop_
_entity_poly.entity_id
_entity_poly.type
_entity_poly.pdbx_seq_one_letter_code
_entity_poly.pdbx_strand_id
1 'polypeptide(L)'
;MIEGLWNCVYSASFRIVSEKSEEENSIGTICDCVINQSSSCRGFNNFITFEELMELSNGFYNRKEDKVTLTIDIITDEPKVDKFILNHSNSKGTIFMDIQKVSEFAREIFLSERKSETVHIKGLPWKIKAQIQKKTESTNNEKYLGIYLLCDAPEEDKKWNCKCSATFFDLSRKMSGVTDMKREFSEERTFNSESRSWGFYNLISFAKLMNPSEGFYDKSEDKVTLTIDFTVNEAKNEDKA
;
A
#
# COMPACT_ATOMS: atom_id res chain seq x y z
N MET A 1 -27.05 7.66 3.25
CA MET A 1 -26.66 6.31 3.70
C MET A 1 -25.20 6.17 3.31
N ILE A 2 -24.28 6.33 4.25
CA ILE A 2 -22.84 6.31 3.97
C ILE A 2 -22.44 4.83 4.10
N GLU A 3 -22.00 4.23 3.00
CA GLU A 3 -21.42 2.87 3.02
C GLU A 3 -20.20 2.89 3.93
N GLY A 4 -20.18 2.01 4.93
CA GLY A 4 -19.10 1.95 5.91
C GLY A 4 -17.80 1.48 5.26
N LEU A 5 -16.74 2.27 5.43
CA LEU A 5 -15.39 1.86 5.11
C LEU A 5 -15.01 0.73 6.08
N TRP A 6 -14.70 -0.45 5.55
CA TRP A 6 -14.21 -1.58 6.33
C TRP A 6 -12.78 -1.90 5.92
N ASN A 7 -11.99 -2.37 6.88
CA ASN A 7 -10.70 -3.00 6.63
C ASN A 7 -10.63 -4.31 7.43
N CYS A 8 -9.95 -5.30 6.86
CA CYS A 8 -9.71 -6.58 7.51
C CYS A 8 -8.26 -6.97 7.29
N VAL A 9 -7.56 -7.27 8.39
CA VAL A 9 -6.28 -7.99 8.33
C VAL A 9 -6.60 -9.46 8.21
N TYR A 10 -5.99 -10.13 7.24
CA TYR A 10 -6.16 -11.55 7.05
C TYR A 10 -4.85 -12.20 6.63
N SER A 11 -4.71 -13.47 7.01
CA SER A 11 -3.79 -14.40 6.40
C SER A 11 -4.60 -15.47 5.67
N ALA A 12 -4.14 -15.91 4.50
CA ALA A 12 -4.79 -16.97 3.75
C ALA A 12 -3.78 -17.98 3.25
N SER A 13 -4.10 -19.27 3.41
CA SER A 13 -3.36 -20.39 2.85
C SER A 13 -4.18 -21.03 1.74
N PHE A 14 -3.61 -21.08 0.54
CA PHE A 14 -4.23 -21.61 -0.66
C PHE A 14 -3.65 -22.98 -0.97
N ARG A 15 -4.52 -23.96 -1.22
CA ARG A 15 -4.13 -25.35 -1.47
C ARG A 15 -4.92 -25.92 -2.65
N ILE A 16 -4.29 -26.82 -3.38
CA ILE A 16 -4.96 -27.67 -4.39
C ILE A 16 -5.04 -29.07 -3.80
N VAL A 17 -6.25 -29.60 -3.73
CA VAL A 17 -6.47 -30.93 -3.15
C VAL A 17 -6.10 -31.98 -4.19
N SER A 18 -5.15 -32.84 -3.86
CA SER A 18 -4.79 -34.00 -4.69
C SER A 18 -5.61 -35.21 -4.28
N GLU A 19 -6.14 -35.96 -5.25
CA GLU A 19 -6.88 -37.20 -4.97
C GLU A 19 -5.96 -38.38 -4.62
N LYS A 20 -4.65 -38.22 -4.79
CA LYS A 20 -3.65 -39.28 -4.59
C LYS A 20 -2.99 -39.25 -3.21
N SER A 21 -3.19 -38.18 -2.45
CA SER A 21 -2.46 -37.87 -1.23
C SER A 21 -3.38 -37.22 -0.22
N GLU A 22 -3.41 -37.72 1.02
CA GLU A 22 -4.04 -37.02 2.14
C GLU A 22 -3.22 -35.81 2.62
N GLU A 23 -1.95 -35.69 2.21
CA GLU A 23 -1.18 -34.47 2.42
C GLU A 23 -1.67 -33.37 1.47
N GLU A 24 -2.20 -32.31 2.07
CA GLU A 24 -2.54 -31.07 1.39
C GLU A 24 -1.24 -30.35 0.99
N ASN A 25 -0.98 -30.28 -0.31
CA ASN A 25 0.11 -29.46 -0.82
C ASN A 25 -0.31 -27.98 -0.72
N SER A 26 0.20 -27.29 0.30
CA SER A 26 0.12 -25.82 0.39
C SER A 26 1.01 -25.25 -0.72
N ILE A 27 0.42 -24.52 -1.65
CA ILE A 27 1.14 -23.97 -2.82
C ILE A 27 1.37 -22.46 -2.66
N GLY A 28 0.63 -21.78 -1.78
CA GLY A 28 0.88 -20.39 -1.47
C GLY A 28 0.22 -19.90 -0.19
N THR A 29 0.94 -19.09 0.58
CA THR A 29 0.42 -18.41 1.76
C THR A 29 0.58 -16.91 1.60
N ILE A 30 -0.47 -16.17 1.97
CA ILE A 30 -0.51 -14.73 2.09
C ILE A 30 -0.61 -14.42 3.58
N CYS A 31 0.32 -13.66 4.13
CA CYS A 31 0.31 -13.30 5.56
C CYS A 31 -0.02 -11.81 5.74
N ASP A 32 -0.74 -11.49 6.81
CA ASP A 32 -0.96 -10.13 7.35
C ASP A 32 -1.37 -9.10 6.29
N CYS A 33 -2.24 -9.51 5.37
CA CYS A 33 -2.72 -8.64 4.31
C CYS A 33 -3.93 -7.85 4.74
N VAL A 34 -3.99 -6.59 4.31
CA VAL A 34 -5.15 -5.74 4.51
C VAL A 34 -6.00 -5.74 3.25
N ILE A 35 -7.27 -6.14 3.37
CA ILE A 35 -8.30 -5.93 2.35
C ILE A 35 -9.27 -4.86 2.82
N ASN A 36 -9.79 -4.10 1.86
CA ASN A 36 -10.75 -3.03 2.10
C ASN A 36 -11.67 -2.88 0.88
N GLN A 37 -12.54 -1.88 0.89
CA GLN A 37 -13.52 -1.67 -0.18
C GLN A 37 -12.88 -1.38 -1.56
N SER A 38 -11.69 -0.79 -1.64
CA SER A 38 -10.99 -0.49 -2.89
C SER A 38 -10.00 -1.58 -3.34
N SER A 39 -9.66 -2.51 -2.46
CA SER A 39 -8.81 -3.68 -2.72
C SER A 39 -9.37 -4.90 -1.99
N SER A 40 -10.52 -5.37 -2.47
CA SER A 40 -11.32 -6.43 -1.83
C SER A 40 -10.84 -7.85 -2.15
N CYS A 41 -9.86 -8.00 -3.03
CA CYS A 41 -9.29 -9.30 -3.38
C CYS A 41 -7.75 -9.25 -3.43
N ARG A 42 -7.14 -10.36 -3.03
CA ARG A 42 -5.71 -10.62 -3.15
C ARG A 42 -5.52 -12.11 -3.37
N GLY A 43 -4.51 -12.46 -4.18
CA GLY A 43 -4.22 -13.82 -4.58
C GLY A 43 -2.89 -13.89 -5.32
N PHE A 44 -2.68 -14.99 -6.04
CA PHE A 44 -1.47 -15.23 -6.82
C PHE A 44 -1.79 -15.15 -8.31
N ASN A 45 -1.01 -14.38 -9.08
CA ASN A 45 -1.16 -14.31 -10.53
C ASN A 45 -0.62 -15.57 -11.25
N ASN A 46 0.27 -16.33 -10.61
CA ASN A 46 0.91 -17.53 -11.15
C ASN A 46 0.89 -18.65 -10.10
N PHE A 47 -0.31 -19.05 -9.67
CA PHE A 47 -0.47 -20.04 -8.59
C PHE A 47 -0.01 -21.45 -8.99
N ILE A 48 -0.41 -21.89 -10.18
CA ILE A 48 -0.02 -23.16 -10.82
C ILE A 48 -0.19 -23.00 -12.34
N THR A 49 0.59 -23.73 -13.13
CA THR A 49 0.39 -23.78 -14.58
C THR A 49 -0.75 -24.73 -14.95
N PHE A 50 -1.38 -24.54 -16.11
CA PHE A 50 -2.40 -25.49 -16.57
C PHE A 50 -1.79 -26.85 -16.90
N GLU A 51 -0.57 -26.87 -17.42
CA GLU A 51 0.17 -28.11 -17.70
C GLU A 51 0.36 -28.93 -16.42
N GLU A 52 0.81 -28.30 -15.34
CA GLU A 52 1.00 -28.95 -14.04
C GLU A 52 -0.33 -29.33 -13.38
N LEU A 53 -1.37 -28.51 -13.53
CA LEU A 53 -2.70 -28.78 -13.00
C LEU A 53 -3.37 -29.99 -13.68
N MET A 54 -3.18 -30.12 -14.98
CA MET A 54 -3.81 -31.17 -15.80
C MET A 54 -2.97 -32.46 -15.87
N GLU A 55 -1.73 -32.43 -15.39
CA GLU A 55 -0.85 -33.58 -15.34
C GLU A 55 -1.42 -34.66 -14.39
N LEU A 56 -1.87 -35.77 -14.98
CA LEU A 56 -2.56 -36.83 -14.27
C LEU A 56 -1.69 -37.47 -13.19
N SER A 57 -0.35 -37.41 -13.34
CA SER A 57 0.56 -37.91 -12.30
C SER A 57 0.47 -37.11 -11.00
N ASN A 58 0.16 -35.81 -11.04
CA ASN A 58 0.04 -34.94 -9.86
C ASN A 58 -1.26 -35.13 -9.05
N GLY A 59 -2.31 -35.63 -9.70
CA GLY A 59 -3.58 -35.96 -9.04
C GLY A 59 -4.45 -34.76 -8.65
N PHE A 60 -4.15 -33.56 -9.14
CA PHE A 60 -4.92 -32.34 -8.90
C PHE A 60 -6.20 -32.22 -9.73
N TYR A 61 -6.23 -32.84 -10.92
CA TYR A 61 -7.37 -32.85 -11.83
C TYR A 61 -8.05 -34.22 -11.84
N ASN A 62 -9.32 -34.23 -11.45
CA ASN A 62 -10.19 -35.40 -11.57
C ASN A 62 -10.79 -35.45 -12.97
N ARG A 63 -10.23 -36.34 -13.81
CA ARG A 63 -10.70 -36.54 -15.19
C ARG A 63 -12.10 -37.15 -15.30
N LYS A 64 -12.54 -37.92 -14.30
CA LYS A 64 -13.86 -38.57 -14.33
C LYS A 64 -14.98 -37.56 -14.10
N GLU A 65 -14.73 -36.60 -13.20
CA GLU A 65 -15.67 -35.53 -12.84
C GLU A 65 -15.41 -34.22 -13.59
N ASP A 66 -14.33 -34.15 -14.37
CA ASP A 66 -13.85 -32.94 -15.03
C ASP A 66 -13.69 -31.76 -14.04
N LYS A 67 -12.97 -32.01 -12.93
CA LYS A 67 -12.97 -31.15 -11.75
C LYS A 67 -11.59 -30.95 -11.15
N VAL A 68 -11.36 -29.76 -10.62
CA VAL A 68 -10.25 -29.41 -9.72
C VAL A 68 -10.85 -28.90 -8.41
N THR A 69 -10.25 -29.26 -7.27
CA THR A 69 -10.68 -28.77 -5.96
C THR A 69 -9.63 -27.85 -5.36
N LEU A 70 -10.06 -26.64 -5.00
CA LEU A 70 -9.25 -25.60 -4.37
C LEU A 70 -9.78 -25.38 -2.95
N THR A 71 -8.87 -25.32 -1.97
CA THR A 71 -9.19 -24.94 -0.60
C THR A 71 -8.43 -23.69 -0.21
N ILE A 72 -9.09 -22.81 0.54
CA ILE A 72 -8.51 -21.57 1.06
C ILE A 72 -8.85 -21.51 2.54
N ASP A 73 -7.83 -21.57 3.37
CA ASP A 73 -7.99 -21.32 4.80
C ASP A 73 -7.71 -19.85 5.05
N ILE A 74 -8.71 -19.15 5.57
CA ILE A 74 -8.61 -17.71 5.85
C ILE A 74 -8.63 -17.53 7.37
N ILE A 75 -7.56 -16.94 7.88
CA ILE A 75 -7.47 -16.47 9.25
C ILE A 75 -7.67 -14.96 9.21
N THR A 76 -8.80 -14.49 9.72
CA THR A 76 -9.10 -13.06 9.83
C THR A 76 -9.08 -12.66 11.30
N ASP A 77 -8.56 -11.47 11.59
CA ASP A 77 -8.96 -10.79 12.82
C ASP A 77 -10.46 -10.44 12.74
N GLU A 78 -11.14 -10.29 13.88
CA GLU A 78 -12.54 -9.85 13.89
C GLU A 78 -12.69 -8.57 13.03
N PRO A 79 -13.61 -8.53 12.05
CA PRO A 79 -13.78 -7.38 11.19
C PRO A 79 -14.15 -6.18 12.05
N LYS A 80 -13.25 -5.19 12.10
CA LYS A 80 -13.50 -3.93 12.77
C LYS A 80 -14.47 -3.15 11.89
N VAL A 81 -15.76 -3.41 12.08
CA VAL A 81 -16.81 -2.54 11.56
C VAL A 81 -16.63 -1.21 12.27
N ASP A 82 -16.15 -0.21 11.54
CA ASP A 82 -15.90 1.14 12.05
C ASP A 82 -17.21 1.80 12.49
N LYS A 83 -17.66 1.49 13.71
CA LYS A 83 -18.41 2.44 14.52
C LYS A 83 -17.41 3.42 15.12
N PHE A 84 -16.97 4.40 14.33
CA PHE A 84 -16.30 5.62 14.82
C PHE A 84 -15.49 5.44 16.10
N ILE A 85 -14.58 4.46 16.14
CA ILE A 85 -13.63 4.39 17.24
C ILE A 85 -12.46 5.22 16.78
N LEU A 86 -12.42 6.46 17.28
CA LEU A 86 -11.18 7.20 17.42
C LEU A 86 -10.19 6.29 18.16
N ASN A 87 -9.41 5.50 17.43
CA ASN A 87 -8.39 4.62 18.00
C ASN A 87 -7.24 5.52 18.49
N HIS A 88 -7.39 6.01 19.72
CA HIS A 88 -6.38 6.78 20.44
C HIS A 88 -5.15 5.94 20.85
N SER A 89 -5.21 4.60 20.70
CA SER A 89 -4.17 3.68 21.16
C SER A 89 -3.16 3.24 20.10
N ASN A 90 -3.54 3.17 18.82
CA ASN A 90 -2.62 2.73 17.77
C ASN A 90 -1.68 3.88 17.40
N SER A 91 -0.40 3.73 17.73
CA SER A 91 0.66 4.65 17.33
C SER A 91 1.22 4.34 15.95
N LYS A 92 1.11 3.10 15.46
CA LYS A 92 1.62 2.72 14.13
C LYS A 92 0.53 2.82 13.07
N GLY A 93 0.89 3.31 11.89
CA GLY A 93 0.03 3.35 10.72
C GLY A 93 0.77 2.87 9.48
N THR A 94 0.02 2.23 8.58
CA THR A 94 0.46 1.86 7.22
C THR A 94 -0.52 2.45 6.20
N ILE A 95 -0.05 3.19 5.20
CA ILE A 95 -0.89 3.80 4.15
C ILE A 95 -0.41 3.31 2.79
N PHE A 96 -1.31 2.91 1.90
CA PHE A 96 -0.96 2.54 0.53
C PHE A 96 -1.51 3.55 -0.47
N MET A 97 -0.82 3.74 -1.58
CA MET A 97 -1.30 4.55 -2.70
C MET A 97 -0.89 3.93 -4.03
N ASP A 98 -1.88 3.63 -4.86
CA ASP A 98 -1.68 3.32 -6.27
C ASP A 98 -1.81 4.61 -7.10
N ILE A 99 -0.70 5.07 -7.67
CA ILE A 99 -0.71 6.12 -8.68
C ILE A 99 -1.02 5.46 -10.02
N GLN A 100 -2.27 5.59 -10.48
CA GLN A 100 -2.73 5.15 -11.80
C GLN A 100 -2.30 6.13 -12.90
N LYS A 101 -2.28 5.73 -14.17
CA LYS A 101 -1.94 6.64 -15.29
C LYS A 101 -0.64 7.42 -15.07
N VAL A 102 0.42 6.75 -14.61
CA VAL A 102 1.72 7.37 -14.27
C VAL A 102 2.32 8.09 -15.48
N SER A 103 2.13 7.53 -16.68
CA SER A 103 2.61 8.11 -17.94
C SER A 103 1.96 9.46 -18.25
N GLU A 104 0.68 9.64 -17.87
CA GLU A 104 -0.03 10.93 -17.92
C GLU A 104 0.45 11.85 -16.80
N PHE A 105 0.53 11.33 -15.56
CA PHE A 105 0.99 12.09 -14.39
C PHE A 105 2.34 12.75 -14.66
N ALA A 106 3.32 12.00 -15.17
CA ALA A 106 4.65 12.49 -15.47
C ALA A 106 4.68 13.69 -16.45
N ARG A 107 3.62 13.89 -17.24
CA ARG A 107 3.50 14.99 -18.21
C ARG A 107 2.78 16.21 -17.65
N GLU A 108 2.05 16.08 -16.54
CA GLU A 108 1.35 17.18 -15.90
C GLU A 108 2.28 18.31 -15.45
N ILE A 109 1.69 19.46 -15.10
CA ILE A 109 2.44 20.65 -14.68
C ILE A 109 3.17 20.42 -13.35
N PHE A 110 4.15 21.26 -13.06
CA PHE A 110 4.87 21.20 -11.78
C PHE A 110 3.91 21.43 -10.63
N LEU A 111 4.17 20.77 -9.50
CA LEU A 111 3.35 20.79 -8.29
C LEU A 111 1.99 20.09 -8.42
N SER A 112 1.64 19.52 -9.59
CA SER A 112 0.54 18.56 -9.68
C SER A 112 0.70 17.49 -8.61
N GLU A 113 -0.36 17.25 -7.87
CA GLU A 113 -0.37 16.33 -6.74
C GLU A 113 -1.49 15.31 -6.82
N ARG A 114 -1.25 14.15 -6.22
CA ARG A 114 -2.22 13.10 -5.99
C ARG A 114 -2.11 12.66 -4.54
N LYS A 115 -3.25 12.35 -3.93
CA LYS A 115 -3.32 11.96 -2.52
C LYS A 115 -3.94 10.57 -2.38
N SER A 116 -3.50 9.82 -1.38
CA SER A 116 -4.16 8.58 -0.99
C SER A 116 -5.49 8.85 -0.29
N GLU A 117 -6.21 7.76 -0.03
CA GLU A 117 -7.27 7.73 0.97
C GLU A 117 -6.73 8.08 2.37
N THR A 118 -7.63 8.57 3.22
CA THR A 118 -7.32 8.97 4.60
C THR A 118 -7.24 7.76 5.53
N VAL A 119 -6.18 7.68 6.34
CA VAL A 119 -6.09 6.77 7.49
C VAL A 119 -6.03 7.58 8.78
N HIS A 120 -6.79 7.19 9.81
CA HIS A 120 -6.79 7.90 11.08
C HIS A 120 -5.92 7.19 12.11
N ILE A 121 -4.86 7.87 12.59
CA ILE A 121 -3.94 7.36 13.60
C ILE A 121 -3.84 8.38 14.74
N LYS A 122 -4.08 7.93 15.98
CA LYS A 122 -4.27 8.78 17.17
C LYS A 122 -5.27 9.94 16.94
N GLY A 123 -6.33 9.68 16.19
CA GLY A 123 -7.38 10.68 15.91
C GLY A 123 -7.01 11.76 14.90
N LEU A 124 -5.82 11.69 14.28
CA LEU A 124 -5.43 12.60 13.20
C LEU A 124 -5.54 11.91 11.83
N PRO A 125 -5.99 12.61 10.78
CA PRO A 125 -6.08 12.08 9.43
C PRO A 125 -4.73 12.14 8.71
N TRP A 126 -4.27 11.01 8.20
CA TRP A 126 -2.99 10.85 7.51
C TRP A 126 -3.19 10.39 6.07
N LYS A 127 -2.36 10.88 5.16
CA LYS A 127 -2.36 10.55 3.71
C LYS A 127 -0.94 10.48 3.14
N ILE A 128 -0.78 9.75 2.04
CA ILE A 128 0.32 9.96 1.10
C ILE A 128 -0.02 11.16 0.23
N LYS A 129 0.94 12.06 0.03
CA LYS A 129 0.94 13.06 -1.04
C LYS A 129 2.08 12.75 -2.00
N ALA A 130 1.73 12.40 -3.23
CA ALA A 130 2.66 12.29 -4.35
C ALA A 130 2.59 13.58 -5.17
N GLN A 131 3.74 14.24 -5.42
CA GLN A 131 3.78 15.53 -6.11
C GLN A 131 4.91 15.58 -7.13
N ILE A 132 4.68 16.24 -8.26
CA ILE A 132 5.71 16.45 -9.29
C ILE A 132 6.65 17.58 -8.88
N GLN A 133 7.94 17.28 -8.81
CA GLN A 133 9.01 18.22 -8.45
C GLN A 133 10.03 18.42 -9.57
N LYS A 134 10.78 19.52 -9.46
CA LYS A 134 11.97 19.84 -10.27
C LYS A 134 13.19 19.88 -9.37
N LYS A 135 14.29 19.29 -9.84
CA LYS A 135 15.55 19.29 -9.08
C LYS A 135 16.21 20.68 -9.03
N THR A 136 16.27 21.40 -10.14
CA THR A 136 16.69 22.83 -10.26
C THR A 136 16.32 23.37 -11.65
N GLU A 137 16.34 24.70 -11.83
CA GLU A 137 16.18 25.37 -13.14
C GLU A 137 17.28 25.00 -14.17
N SER A 138 18.43 24.51 -13.70
CA SER A 138 19.59 24.11 -14.54
C SER A 138 19.53 22.67 -15.07
N THR A 139 18.64 21.84 -14.55
CA THR A 139 18.41 20.49 -15.10
C THR A 139 17.46 20.61 -16.30
N ASN A 140 17.63 19.72 -17.30
CA ASN A 140 16.96 19.75 -18.61
C ASN A 140 15.42 19.51 -18.55
N ASN A 141 14.71 20.26 -17.70
CA ASN A 141 13.32 20.06 -17.27
C ASN A 141 13.01 18.64 -16.74
N GLU A 142 14.01 17.97 -16.14
CA GLU A 142 13.79 16.64 -15.57
C GLU A 142 12.81 16.71 -14.39
N LYS A 143 11.77 15.89 -14.44
CA LYS A 143 10.74 15.78 -13.41
C LYS A 143 11.05 14.64 -12.46
N TYR A 144 10.77 14.91 -11.19
CA TYR A 144 10.94 13.97 -10.09
C TYR A 144 9.60 13.73 -9.40
N LEU A 145 9.43 12.52 -8.88
CA LEU A 145 8.36 12.20 -7.96
C LEU A 145 8.82 12.59 -6.55
N GLY A 146 8.12 13.53 -5.94
CA GLY A 146 8.20 13.82 -4.51
C GLY A 146 7.12 13.05 -3.76
N ILE A 147 7.46 12.53 -2.58
CA ILE A 147 6.52 11.77 -1.74
C ILE A 147 6.57 12.30 -0.32
N TYR A 148 5.40 12.57 0.24
CA TYR A 148 5.24 13.13 1.58
C TYR A 148 4.17 12.38 2.35
N LEU A 149 4.40 12.23 3.65
CA LEU A 149 3.35 11.94 4.62
C LEU A 149 2.69 13.28 4.92
N LEU A 150 1.37 13.32 4.83
CA LEU A 150 0.55 14.50 5.05
C LEU A 150 -0.38 14.22 6.23
N CYS A 151 -0.34 15.08 7.23
CA CYS A 151 -1.42 15.20 8.20
C CYS A 151 -2.47 16.16 7.61
N ASP A 152 -3.61 15.62 7.20
CA ASP A 152 -4.67 16.36 6.51
C ASP A 152 -5.73 16.90 7.49
N ALA A 153 -5.31 17.22 8.72
CA ALA A 153 -6.19 17.78 9.74
C ALA A 153 -6.69 19.17 9.30
N PRO A 154 -7.95 19.53 9.58
CA PRO A 154 -8.53 20.83 9.19
C PRO A 154 -7.66 22.01 9.66
N GLU A 155 -7.60 23.06 8.84
CA GLU A 155 -6.82 24.28 9.20
C GLU A 155 -7.49 25.11 10.30
N GLU A 156 -8.79 24.92 10.51
CA GLU A 156 -9.57 25.57 11.56
C GLU A 156 -9.15 25.07 12.96
N ASP A 157 -8.60 23.87 13.03
CA ASP A 157 -8.05 23.26 14.25
C ASP A 157 -6.62 23.79 14.51
N LYS A 158 -6.43 25.10 14.65
CA LYS A 158 -5.09 25.74 14.80
C LYS A 158 -4.29 25.33 16.05
N LYS A 159 -4.77 24.37 16.86
CA LYS A 159 -4.18 23.95 18.13
C LYS A 159 -3.69 22.50 18.15
N TRP A 160 -3.70 21.77 17.04
CA TRP A 160 -3.14 20.41 17.01
C TRP A 160 -1.62 20.41 16.78
N ASN A 161 -0.93 19.48 17.43
CA ASN A 161 0.44 19.10 17.09
C ASN A 161 0.60 17.58 17.17
N CYS A 162 1.28 16.99 16.18
CA CYS A 162 1.81 15.63 16.27
C CYS A 162 3.34 15.67 16.31
N LYS A 163 3.95 14.90 17.21
CA LYS A 163 5.30 14.38 16.97
C LYS A 163 5.23 12.97 16.45
N CYS A 164 5.80 12.79 15.27
CA CYS A 164 5.65 11.59 14.48
C CYS A 164 7.05 11.17 13.98
N SER A 165 7.49 9.96 14.31
CA SER A 165 8.66 9.33 13.69
C SER A 165 8.16 8.39 12.59
N ALA A 166 8.50 8.70 11.34
CA ALA A 166 7.98 7.97 10.19
C ALA A 166 9.14 7.31 9.42
N THR A 167 8.95 6.04 9.07
CA THR A 167 9.91 5.26 8.27
C THR A 167 9.39 5.21 6.84
N PHE A 168 9.99 6.01 5.96
CA PHE A 168 9.48 6.19 4.61
C PHE A 168 9.96 5.13 3.59
N PHE A 169 9.36 5.17 2.40
CA PHE A 169 9.00 4.01 1.59
C PHE A 169 10.01 3.04 1.09
N ASP A 170 9.56 1.78 1.17
CA ASP A 170 9.58 0.70 0.20
C ASP A 170 8.75 1.04 -1.06
N LEU A 171 9.40 1.31 -2.19
CA LEU A 171 8.77 1.20 -3.52
C LEU A 171 8.79 -0.28 -3.92
N SER A 172 7.72 -1.01 -3.60
CA SER A 172 7.65 -2.43 -3.96
C SER A 172 7.03 -2.61 -5.35
N ARG A 173 7.64 -3.49 -6.13
CA ARG A 173 6.97 -4.12 -7.27
C ARG A 173 6.23 -5.34 -6.74
N LYS A 174 4.99 -5.57 -7.19
CA LYS A 174 4.27 -6.85 -7.00
C LYS A 174 4.90 -8.05 -7.75
N MET A 175 6.16 -7.97 -8.19
CA MET A 175 6.83 -8.97 -9.04
C MET A 175 8.09 -9.48 -8.33
N SER A 176 8.20 -10.79 -8.21
CA SER A 176 9.31 -11.49 -7.59
C SER A 176 10.68 -11.07 -8.18
N GLY A 177 11.61 -10.67 -7.32
CA GLY A 177 13.03 -10.48 -7.67
C GLY A 177 13.49 -9.03 -7.89
N VAL A 178 12.64 -8.02 -7.69
CA VAL A 178 13.06 -6.61 -7.66
C VAL A 178 13.29 -6.19 -6.21
N THR A 179 14.47 -5.65 -5.91
CA THR A 179 14.79 -5.13 -4.58
C THR A 179 14.02 -3.83 -4.34
N ASP A 180 13.17 -3.85 -3.32
CA ASP A 180 12.45 -2.70 -2.79
C ASP A 180 13.37 -1.48 -2.58
N MET A 181 13.01 -0.32 -3.15
CA MET A 181 13.73 0.91 -2.85
C MET A 181 13.26 1.42 -1.50
N LYS A 182 14.06 1.23 -0.45
CA LYS A 182 13.80 1.74 0.91
C LYS A 182 14.52 3.07 1.17
N ARG A 183 13.80 4.04 1.73
CA ARG A 183 14.33 5.37 2.08
C ARG A 183 13.78 5.84 3.42
N GLU A 184 14.59 5.75 4.46
CA GLU A 184 14.20 6.13 5.81
C GLU A 184 14.62 7.56 6.14
N PHE A 185 13.86 8.23 7.02
CA PHE A 185 14.37 9.38 7.76
C PHE A 185 14.63 8.93 9.20
N SER A 186 15.81 9.24 9.73
CA SER A 186 16.25 8.81 11.05
C SER A 186 15.76 9.70 12.21
N GLU A 187 15.02 10.77 11.92
CA GLU A 187 14.65 11.81 12.90
C GLU A 187 13.13 11.99 13.02
N GLU A 188 12.67 12.21 14.26
CA GLU A 188 11.29 12.58 14.56
C GLU A 188 10.91 13.93 13.91
N ARG A 189 9.69 14.03 13.39
CA ARG A 189 9.17 15.25 12.76
C ARG A 189 7.90 15.73 13.46
N THR A 190 7.81 17.04 13.61
CA THR A 190 6.61 17.69 14.15
C THR A 190 5.71 18.11 13.00
N PHE A 191 4.45 17.66 13.05
CA PHE A 191 3.38 18.07 12.15
C PHE A 191 2.44 19.02 12.90
N ASN A 192 2.09 20.12 12.25
CA ASN A 192 1.14 21.13 12.73
C ASN A 192 0.57 21.89 11.53
N SER A 193 -0.24 22.93 11.77
CA SER A 193 -0.84 23.76 10.71
C SER A 193 0.18 24.43 9.77
N GLU A 194 1.40 24.71 10.23
CA GLU A 194 2.47 25.36 9.44
C GLU A 194 3.32 24.35 8.67
N SER A 195 3.48 23.13 9.20
CA SER A 195 4.28 22.06 8.63
C SER A 195 3.47 20.77 8.56
N ARG A 196 2.45 20.77 7.69
CA ARG A 196 1.48 19.66 7.55
C ARG A 196 2.02 18.43 6.83
N SER A 197 3.13 18.56 6.11
CA SER A 197 3.69 17.44 5.34
C SER A 197 5.20 17.37 5.43
N TRP A 198 5.73 16.15 5.50
CA TRP A 198 7.16 15.89 5.46
C TRP A 198 7.48 14.71 4.56
N GLY A 199 8.61 14.74 3.88
CA GLY A 199 8.92 13.73 2.86
C GLY A 199 10.15 14.03 2.02
N PHE A 200 10.30 13.25 0.95
CA PHE A 200 11.38 13.42 -0.02
C PHE A 200 10.91 14.27 -1.17
N TYR A 201 11.56 15.43 -1.35
CA TYR A 201 11.24 16.31 -2.46
C TYR A 201 11.60 15.69 -3.82
N ASN A 202 12.78 15.09 -3.98
CA ASN A 202 13.18 14.41 -5.21
C ASN A 202 13.47 12.93 -4.93
N LEU A 203 12.45 12.10 -4.72
CA LEU A 203 12.64 10.68 -4.40
C LEU A 203 13.29 9.92 -5.56
N ILE A 204 12.69 10.04 -6.75
CA ILE A 204 13.12 9.34 -7.97
C ILE A 204 12.72 10.16 -9.19
N SER A 205 13.54 10.19 -10.24
CA SER A 205 13.14 10.84 -11.50
C SER A 205 12.10 10.00 -12.21
N PHE A 206 11.16 10.62 -12.92
CA PHE A 206 10.15 9.87 -13.69
C PHE A 206 10.79 9.01 -14.78
N ALA A 207 11.92 9.45 -15.34
CA ALA A 207 12.69 8.65 -16.29
C ALA A 207 13.19 7.34 -15.68
N LYS A 208 13.71 7.38 -14.44
CA LYS A 208 14.13 6.19 -13.71
C LYS A 208 12.93 5.37 -13.24
N LEU A 209 11.91 6.00 -12.66
CA LEU A 209 10.69 5.33 -12.16
C LEU A 209 10.02 4.46 -13.24
N MET A 210 9.91 4.99 -14.46
CA MET A 210 9.25 4.31 -15.58
C MET A 210 10.19 3.42 -16.41
N ASN A 211 11.47 3.32 -16.04
CA ASN A 211 12.40 2.45 -16.75
C ASN A 211 12.04 0.97 -16.45
N PRO A 212 11.73 0.15 -17.47
CA PRO A 212 11.34 -1.25 -17.27
C PRO A 212 12.35 -2.09 -16.47
N SER A 213 13.65 -1.76 -16.54
CA SER A 213 14.70 -2.47 -15.82
C SER A 213 14.74 -2.19 -14.32
N GLU A 214 14.17 -1.06 -13.88
CA GLU A 214 14.14 -0.65 -12.47
C GLU A 214 13.04 -1.35 -11.69
N GLY A 215 11.97 -1.76 -12.38
CA GLY A 215 10.92 -2.56 -11.79
C GLY A 215 9.87 -1.79 -10.98
N PHE A 216 10.00 -0.50 -10.71
CA PHE A 216 9.00 0.19 -9.87
C PHE A 216 7.64 0.41 -10.55
N TYR A 217 7.63 0.44 -11.89
CA TYR A 217 6.46 0.76 -12.71
C TYR A 217 5.87 -0.48 -13.37
N ASP A 218 4.55 -0.65 -13.22
CA ASP A 218 3.75 -1.59 -14.01
C ASP A 218 3.30 -0.91 -15.30
N LYS A 219 3.94 -1.29 -16.41
CA LYS A 219 3.61 -0.74 -17.73
C LYS A 219 2.26 -1.22 -18.26
N SER A 220 1.79 -2.39 -17.84
CA SER A 220 0.52 -2.95 -18.32
C SER A 220 -0.68 -2.25 -17.70
N GLU A 221 -0.57 -1.86 -16.43
CA GLU A 221 -1.59 -1.11 -15.70
C GLU A 221 -1.34 0.41 -15.69
N ASP A 222 -0.20 0.88 -16.22
CA ASP A 222 0.29 2.26 -16.11
C ASP A 222 0.27 2.75 -14.65
N LYS A 223 0.91 1.98 -13.75
CA LYS A 223 0.74 2.13 -12.29
C LYS A 223 2.04 2.02 -11.49
N VAL A 224 2.10 2.78 -10.39
CA VAL A 224 3.11 2.65 -9.32
C VAL A 224 2.41 2.54 -7.96
N THR A 225 2.88 1.65 -7.09
CA THR A 225 2.37 1.48 -5.71
C THR A 225 3.37 2.04 -4.69
N LEU A 226 2.87 2.76 -3.68
CA LEU A 226 3.61 3.40 -2.59
C LEU A 226 3.04 2.97 -1.22
N THR A 227 3.85 2.83 -0.15
CA THR A 227 3.42 2.15 1.12
C THR A 227 3.91 2.75 2.46
N ILE A 228 3.31 3.80 3.04
CA ILE A 228 3.72 4.48 4.31
C ILE A 228 3.51 3.74 5.61
N ASP A 229 4.59 3.13 6.12
CA ASP A 229 4.76 2.80 7.53
C ASP A 229 5.26 4.00 8.36
N PHE A 230 4.54 4.34 9.42
CA PHE A 230 4.94 5.42 10.31
C PHE A 230 4.46 5.19 11.74
N THR A 231 5.10 5.88 12.68
CA THR A 231 4.73 5.87 14.09
C THR A 231 4.45 7.29 14.59
N VAL A 232 3.28 7.46 15.19
CA VAL A 232 2.80 8.67 15.85
C VAL A 232 3.18 8.58 17.33
N ASN A 233 4.22 9.29 17.74
CA ASN A 233 4.77 9.22 19.10
C ASN A 233 3.91 10.03 20.07
N GLU A 234 3.59 11.28 19.71
CA GLU A 234 2.73 12.17 20.50
C GLU A 234 1.69 12.81 19.59
N ALA A 235 0.43 12.85 20.03
CA ALA A 235 -0.62 13.63 19.38
C ALA A 235 -1.34 14.44 20.46
N LYS A 236 -1.37 15.76 20.30
CA LYS A 236 -2.10 16.67 21.19
C LYS A 236 -3.16 17.40 20.39
N ASN A 237 -4.41 17.19 20.80
CA ASN A 237 -5.54 18.05 20.42
C ASN A 237 -5.97 18.76 21.70
N GLU A 238 -5.87 20.09 21.75
CA GLU A 238 -6.21 20.86 22.97
C GLU A 238 -7.72 20.97 23.24
N ASP A 239 -8.58 20.35 22.45
CA ASP A 239 -10.05 20.46 22.59
C ASP A 239 -10.70 19.42 23.51
N LYS A 240 -9.96 18.89 24.49
CA LYS A 240 -10.55 18.17 25.63
C LYS A 240 -9.91 18.59 26.94
N ALA A 241 -10.37 19.73 27.47
CA ALA A 241 -10.40 20.03 28.89
C ALA A 241 -11.87 20.29 29.28
#